data_AF-A0A7L3JHA0-F1
#
_entry.id   AF-A0A7L3JHA0-F1
#
_cell.length_a   1.000
_cell.length_b   1.000
_cell.length_c   1.000
_cell.angle_alpha   90.00
_cell.angle_beta   90.00
_cell.angle_gamma   90.00
#
_symmetry.space_group_name_H-M   'P 1'
#
loop_
_entity.id
_entity.type
_entity.pdbx_description
1 polymer ?
#
loop_
_entity_poly.entity_id
_entity_poly.type
_entity_poly.pdbx_seq_one_letter_code
_entity_poly.pdbx_strand_id
1 'polypeptide(L)'
;AELHEVLEEYKEGAAKFIGMPDAVLYCSLHDPVTPCPSGYNTNKTVSLWGNSGRMEMTASKFMDIQRAIQPDWFQCISDGDTISGEVGRKRAKKSVDRSLSFLDVCLQLLEKSPELQGSVMFGAIEGGDILEERLRSARETAKRPVGGFLLDGFQGFAMAKETKLKLIASVTAELPEDKPRIIHGVGKPDEVLECIERGVDIFESFFPFQVTERGCALVFSYDCHPDPEAAVLKQNGAQDLEKNGAEEDQDEISKADPEMTPFEIFLKDKRYQDDFGPLLEGCTCYCCQRHTRAYVHHLLVTNELLAGVLLMMHNFQHYFSFFSAIRDALRDNKLDQLKKLVFRQALQGPAN
;
A
#
# COMPACT_ATOMS: atom_id res chain seq x y z
N ALA A 1 -5.82 -15.35 -10.84
CA ALA A 1 -5.06 -16.41 -11.54
C ALA A 1 -5.57 -17.82 -11.22
N GLU A 2 -5.72 -18.20 -9.94
CA GLU A 2 -6.13 -19.58 -9.57
C GLU A 2 -7.52 -19.98 -10.09
N LEU A 3 -8.46 -19.05 -10.07
CA LEU A 3 -9.85 -19.27 -10.48
C LEU A 3 -10.17 -18.64 -11.85
N HIS A 4 -9.16 -18.44 -12.70
CA HIS A 4 -9.37 -17.75 -13.99
C HIS A 4 -10.37 -18.49 -14.89
N GLU A 5 -10.38 -19.82 -14.91
CA GLU A 5 -11.32 -20.64 -15.68
C GLU A 5 -12.79 -20.34 -15.32
N VAL A 6 -13.07 -20.01 -14.06
CA VAL A 6 -14.42 -19.63 -13.60
C VAL A 6 -14.85 -18.30 -14.21
N LEU A 7 -13.94 -17.31 -14.25
CA LEU A 7 -14.20 -16.02 -14.86
C LEU A 7 -14.27 -16.12 -16.39
N GLU A 8 -13.47 -16.98 -17.00
CA GLU A 8 -13.51 -17.27 -18.43
C GLU A 8 -14.86 -17.84 -18.87
N GLU A 9 -15.45 -18.74 -18.07
CA GLU A 9 -16.79 -19.26 -18.35
C GLU A 9 -17.88 -18.21 -18.07
N TYR A 10 -17.69 -17.35 -17.05
CA TYR A 10 -18.61 -16.28 -16.68
C TYR A 10 -18.70 -15.15 -17.74
N LYS A 11 -17.59 -14.83 -18.42
CA LYS A 11 -17.48 -13.90 -19.58
C LYS A 11 -17.81 -12.42 -19.35
N GLU A 12 -18.47 -12.09 -18.25
CA GLU A 12 -18.91 -10.72 -17.96
C GLU A 12 -17.91 -9.91 -17.10
N GLY A 13 -16.71 -10.44 -16.86
CA GLY A 13 -15.66 -9.76 -16.12
C GLY A 13 -15.81 -9.83 -14.60
N ALA A 14 -14.76 -9.46 -13.89
CA ALA A 14 -14.66 -9.59 -12.44
C ALA A 14 -15.59 -8.63 -11.69
N ALA A 15 -15.78 -7.40 -12.19
CA ALA A 15 -16.63 -6.38 -11.56
C ALA A 15 -18.09 -6.86 -11.42
N LYS A 16 -18.65 -7.41 -12.49
CA LYS A 16 -19.99 -8.02 -12.47
C LYS A 16 -20.04 -9.30 -11.64
N PHE A 17 -18.98 -10.12 -11.69
CA PHE A 17 -18.90 -11.35 -10.91
C PHE A 17 -19.03 -11.11 -9.41
N ILE A 18 -18.44 -10.02 -8.90
CA ILE A 18 -18.56 -9.61 -7.48
C ILE A 18 -19.80 -8.75 -7.18
N GLY A 19 -20.70 -8.56 -8.14
CA GLY A 19 -21.92 -7.77 -7.97
C GLY A 19 -21.70 -6.24 -7.94
N MET A 20 -20.58 -5.75 -8.47
CA MET A 20 -20.22 -4.33 -8.52
C MET A 20 -19.88 -3.87 -9.95
N PRO A 21 -20.85 -3.83 -10.88
CA PRO A 21 -20.61 -3.53 -12.29
C PRO A 21 -20.01 -2.15 -12.56
N ASP A 22 -20.24 -1.18 -11.67
CA ASP A 22 -19.77 0.21 -11.81
C ASP A 22 -18.42 0.46 -11.12
N ALA A 23 -17.80 -0.57 -10.53
CA ALA A 23 -16.51 -0.45 -9.87
C ALA A 23 -15.38 -0.33 -10.89
N VAL A 24 -14.41 0.54 -10.60
CA VAL A 24 -13.17 0.65 -11.35
C VAL A 24 -12.14 -0.32 -10.77
N LEU A 25 -11.58 -1.19 -11.61
CA LEU A 25 -10.64 -2.24 -11.20
C LEU A 25 -9.24 -1.98 -11.74
N TYR A 26 -8.26 -1.92 -10.83
CA TYR A 26 -6.85 -2.05 -11.15
C TYR A 26 -6.34 -3.44 -10.77
N CYS A 27 -5.83 -4.20 -11.74
CA CYS A 27 -5.23 -5.51 -11.51
C CYS A 27 -3.70 -5.40 -11.37
N SER A 28 -3.19 -5.47 -10.15
CA SER A 28 -1.76 -5.65 -9.88
C SER A 28 -1.32 -7.10 -10.15
N LEU A 29 0.00 -7.31 -10.28
CA LEU A 29 0.58 -8.62 -10.50
C LEU A 29 0.70 -9.44 -9.21
N HIS A 30 1.04 -8.77 -8.11
CA HIS A 30 1.27 -9.35 -6.80
C HIS A 30 0.38 -8.70 -5.73
N ASP A 31 0.07 -9.46 -4.69
CA ASP A 31 -0.48 -8.93 -3.45
C ASP A 31 0.67 -8.32 -2.63
N PRO A 32 0.65 -7.01 -2.31
CA PRO A 32 1.74 -6.35 -1.58
C PRO A 32 1.88 -6.85 -0.13
N VAL A 33 0.87 -7.52 0.43
CA VAL A 33 0.91 -8.05 1.80
C VAL A 33 1.57 -9.42 1.86
N THR A 34 1.47 -10.21 0.78
CA THR A 34 1.94 -11.59 0.76
C THR A 34 3.34 -11.67 0.14
N PRO A 35 4.40 -11.97 0.92
CA PRO A 35 5.74 -12.06 0.36
C PRO A 35 5.84 -13.22 -0.63
N CYS A 36 6.37 -12.92 -1.81
CA CYS A 36 6.59 -13.90 -2.86
C CYS A 36 8.03 -14.42 -2.83
N PRO A 37 8.25 -15.74 -2.86
CA PRO A 37 9.59 -16.31 -3.03
C PRO A 37 10.30 -15.77 -4.28
N SER A 38 11.59 -15.48 -4.15
CA SER A 38 12.44 -14.96 -5.24
C SER A 38 13.15 -16.08 -6.01
N GLY A 39 13.69 -15.75 -7.18
CA GLY A 39 14.56 -16.62 -7.97
C GLY A 39 13.85 -17.48 -9.02
N TYR A 40 12.56 -17.27 -9.24
CA TYR A 40 11.74 -18.12 -10.13
C TYR A 40 11.42 -17.49 -11.49
N ASN A 41 11.84 -16.24 -11.73
CA ASN A 41 11.57 -15.54 -12.98
C ASN A 41 12.58 -15.90 -14.08
N THR A 42 12.05 -16.28 -15.24
CA THR A 42 12.82 -16.63 -16.43
C THR A 42 12.67 -15.56 -17.51
N ASN A 43 13.27 -15.78 -18.67
CA ASN A 43 13.02 -14.92 -19.84
C ASN A 43 11.69 -15.22 -20.53
N LYS A 44 10.97 -16.28 -20.13
CA LYS A 44 9.68 -16.69 -20.73
C LYS A 44 8.51 -16.55 -19.77
N THR A 45 8.79 -16.62 -18.47
CA THR A 45 7.77 -16.72 -17.43
C THR A 45 8.12 -15.86 -16.22
N VAL A 46 7.08 -15.31 -15.60
CA VAL A 46 7.09 -14.75 -14.25
C VAL A 46 6.28 -15.67 -13.35
N SER A 47 6.74 -15.89 -12.13
CA SER A 47 6.03 -16.74 -11.18
C SER A 47 5.13 -15.90 -10.29
N LEU A 48 3.90 -16.37 -10.07
CA LEU A 48 2.94 -15.84 -9.11
C LEU A 48 2.69 -16.88 -8.03
N TRP A 49 2.29 -16.44 -6.85
CA TRP A 49 1.92 -17.31 -5.74
C TRP A 49 0.50 -16.97 -5.28
N GLY A 50 -0.32 -18.00 -5.15
CA GLY A 50 -1.62 -17.91 -4.48
C GLY A 50 -1.75 -19.02 -3.44
N ASN A 51 -2.98 -19.22 -2.96
CA ASN A 51 -3.29 -20.20 -1.92
C ASN A 51 -2.99 -21.65 -2.35
N SER A 52 -3.05 -21.92 -3.65
CA SER A 52 -2.76 -23.21 -4.27
C SER A 52 -1.27 -23.38 -4.62
N GLY A 53 -0.43 -22.38 -4.33
CA GLY A 53 1.00 -22.40 -4.55
C GLY A 53 1.45 -21.63 -5.79
N ARG A 54 2.58 -22.07 -6.36
CA ARG A 54 3.28 -21.38 -7.45
C ARG A 54 2.58 -21.60 -8.80
N MET A 55 2.37 -20.52 -9.53
CA MET A 55 1.86 -20.50 -10.90
C MET A 55 2.88 -19.84 -11.82
N GLU A 56 3.32 -20.56 -12.86
CA GLU A 56 4.15 -19.96 -13.91
C GLU A 56 3.27 -19.25 -14.94
N MET A 57 3.62 -18.00 -15.23
CA MET A 57 2.85 -17.12 -16.11
C MET A 57 3.70 -16.71 -17.31
N THR A 58 3.28 -17.13 -18.51
CA THR A 58 3.77 -16.54 -19.77
C THR A 58 2.99 -15.27 -20.07
N ALA A 59 3.51 -14.41 -20.95
CA ALA A 59 2.77 -13.23 -21.40
C ALA A 59 1.41 -13.58 -22.04
N SER A 60 1.32 -14.69 -22.80
CA SER A 60 0.05 -15.16 -23.38
C SER A 60 -0.94 -15.56 -22.29
N LYS A 61 -0.54 -16.44 -21.37
CA LYS A 61 -1.42 -16.90 -20.28
C LYS A 61 -1.85 -15.75 -19.38
N PHE A 62 -0.94 -14.81 -19.13
CA PHE A 62 -1.26 -13.57 -18.41
C PHE A 62 -2.38 -12.79 -19.10
N MET A 63 -2.25 -12.57 -20.42
CA MET A 63 -3.28 -11.85 -21.19
C MET A 63 -4.60 -12.61 -21.28
N ASP A 64 -4.58 -13.95 -21.33
CA ASP A 64 -5.79 -14.77 -21.26
C ASP A 64 -6.56 -14.51 -19.96
N ILE A 65 -5.83 -14.47 -18.83
CA ILE A 65 -6.40 -14.12 -17.53
C ILE A 65 -6.93 -12.69 -17.52
N GLN A 66 -6.23 -11.72 -18.12
CA GLN A 66 -6.73 -10.35 -18.19
C GLN A 66 -8.03 -10.27 -18.99
N ARG A 67 -8.16 -11.00 -20.11
CA ARG A 67 -9.41 -11.08 -20.90
C ARG A 67 -10.58 -11.66 -20.10
N ALA A 68 -10.31 -12.55 -19.15
CA ALA A 68 -11.32 -13.07 -18.23
C ALA A 68 -11.72 -12.05 -17.16
N ILE A 69 -10.74 -11.32 -16.61
CA ILE A 69 -10.95 -10.33 -15.55
C ILE A 69 -11.64 -9.07 -16.09
N GLN A 70 -11.26 -8.62 -17.29
CA GLN A 70 -11.69 -7.37 -17.93
C GLN A 70 -11.52 -6.14 -17.00
N PRO A 71 -10.31 -5.89 -16.45
CA PRO A 71 -10.11 -4.76 -15.56
C PRO A 71 -10.06 -3.45 -16.35
N ASP A 72 -10.41 -2.33 -15.71
CA ASP A 72 -10.18 -1.01 -16.30
C ASP A 72 -8.69 -0.78 -16.51
N TRP A 73 -7.87 -1.01 -15.49
CA TRP A 73 -6.42 -0.86 -15.55
C TRP A 73 -5.71 -2.15 -15.14
N PHE A 74 -4.57 -2.46 -15.73
CA PHE A 74 -3.75 -3.59 -15.27
C PHE A 74 -2.25 -3.33 -15.43
N GLN A 75 -1.48 -3.83 -14.47
CA GLN A 75 -0.03 -3.86 -14.55
C GLN A 75 0.42 -4.86 -15.63
N CYS A 76 1.34 -4.47 -16.52
CA CYS A 76 2.00 -5.42 -17.40
C CYS A 76 2.83 -6.42 -16.58
N ILE A 77 2.79 -7.71 -16.95
CA ILE A 77 3.69 -8.72 -16.40
C ILE A 77 5.15 -8.27 -16.53
N SER A 78 5.89 -8.30 -15.41
CA SER A 78 7.24 -7.76 -15.32
C SER A 78 8.14 -8.61 -14.43
N ASP A 79 9.46 -8.46 -14.60
CA ASP A 79 10.46 -9.14 -13.79
C ASP A 79 10.95 -8.26 -12.62
N GLY A 80 10.09 -8.06 -11.62
CA GLY A 80 10.38 -7.29 -10.39
C GLY A 80 11.23 -8.02 -9.36
N ASP A 81 11.73 -9.22 -9.68
CA ASP A 81 12.54 -10.06 -8.77
C ASP A 81 14.00 -9.58 -8.71
N THR A 82 14.17 -8.36 -8.21
CA THR A 82 15.46 -7.71 -7.98
C THR A 82 15.61 -7.35 -6.50
N ILE A 83 15.86 -8.35 -5.66
CA ILE A 83 16.09 -8.16 -4.21
C ILE A 83 17.22 -7.16 -3.98
N SER A 84 16.93 -6.12 -3.20
CA SER A 84 17.88 -5.06 -2.88
C SER A 84 19.13 -5.60 -2.17
N GLY A 85 20.30 -5.05 -2.49
CA GLY A 85 21.58 -5.47 -1.91
C GLY A 85 22.21 -6.75 -2.49
N GLU A 86 21.44 -7.61 -3.16
CA GLU A 86 21.94 -8.87 -3.76
C GLU A 86 22.15 -8.77 -5.28
N VAL A 87 21.56 -7.75 -5.92
CA VAL A 87 21.46 -7.65 -7.37
C VAL A 87 22.64 -6.89 -7.97
N GLY A 88 23.50 -7.63 -8.67
CA GLY A 88 24.51 -7.02 -9.56
C GLY A 88 23.89 -6.41 -10.82
N ARG A 89 24.63 -5.49 -11.46
CA ARG A 89 24.27 -4.81 -12.72
C ARG A 89 23.72 -5.75 -13.81
N LYS A 90 24.29 -6.97 -13.94
CA LYS A 90 23.84 -7.97 -14.91
C LYS A 90 22.40 -8.46 -14.67
N ARG A 91 21.97 -8.59 -13.41
CA ARG A 91 20.62 -9.04 -13.05
C ARG A 91 19.60 -7.91 -13.19
N ALA A 92 19.97 -6.69 -12.81
CA ALA A 92 19.17 -5.48 -13.07
C ALA A 92 18.95 -5.26 -14.57
N LYS A 93 19.99 -5.39 -15.40
CA LYS A 93 19.83 -5.31 -16.85
C LYS A 93 18.84 -6.35 -17.39
N LYS A 94 18.91 -7.59 -16.89
CA LYS A 94 18.00 -8.67 -17.29
C LYS A 94 16.54 -8.40 -16.92
N SER A 95 16.26 -7.83 -15.75
CA SER A 95 14.86 -7.52 -15.38
C SER A 95 14.28 -6.51 -16.35
N VAL A 96 15.02 -5.44 -16.64
CA VAL A 96 14.59 -4.42 -17.62
C VAL A 96 14.38 -5.02 -19.02
N ASP A 97 15.34 -5.80 -19.52
CA ASP A 97 15.24 -6.41 -20.85
C ASP A 97 14.03 -7.37 -20.95
N ARG A 98 13.77 -8.15 -19.90
CA ARG A 98 12.62 -9.07 -19.82
C ARG A 98 11.30 -8.31 -19.75
N SER A 99 11.20 -7.30 -18.89
CA SER A 99 9.97 -6.51 -18.74
C SER A 99 9.60 -5.76 -20.01
N LEU A 100 10.59 -5.21 -20.73
CA LEU A 100 10.34 -4.61 -22.05
C LEU A 100 9.88 -5.65 -23.07
N SER A 101 10.50 -6.84 -23.09
CA SER A 101 10.07 -7.93 -23.96
C SER A 101 8.65 -8.41 -23.65
N PHE A 102 8.27 -8.48 -22.37
CA PHE A 102 6.90 -8.83 -21.98
C PHE A 102 5.91 -7.74 -22.36
N LEU A 103 6.26 -6.47 -22.12
CA LEU A 103 5.44 -5.32 -22.50
C LEU A 103 5.12 -5.30 -23.99
N ASP A 104 6.14 -5.47 -24.84
CA ASP A 104 5.97 -5.45 -26.29
C ASP A 104 5.05 -6.60 -26.76
N VAL A 105 5.13 -7.79 -26.13
CA VAL A 105 4.23 -8.93 -26.41
C VAL A 105 2.81 -8.66 -25.91
N CYS A 106 2.65 -8.17 -24.68
CA CYS A 106 1.34 -7.88 -24.09
C CYS A 106 0.60 -6.78 -24.87
N LEU A 107 1.29 -5.75 -25.37
CA LEU A 107 0.71 -4.72 -26.23
C LEU A 107 0.14 -5.31 -27.53
N GLN A 108 0.89 -6.19 -28.19
CA GLN A 108 0.43 -6.86 -29.42
C GLN A 108 -0.78 -7.76 -29.19
N LEU A 109 -0.88 -8.38 -28.02
CA LEU A 109 -2.02 -9.20 -27.63
C LEU A 109 -3.22 -8.34 -27.25
N LEU A 110 -2.99 -7.22 -26.56
CA LEU A 110 -4.01 -6.25 -26.18
C LEU A 110 -4.72 -5.68 -27.42
N GLU A 111 -3.98 -5.29 -28.46
CA GLU A 111 -4.54 -4.80 -29.74
C GLU A 111 -5.47 -5.81 -30.43
N LYS A 112 -5.31 -7.10 -30.13
CA LYS A 112 -6.10 -8.20 -30.72
C LYS A 112 -7.22 -8.71 -29.80
N SER A 113 -7.42 -8.09 -28.65
CA SER A 113 -8.33 -8.54 -27.60
C SER A 113 -9.57 -7.65 -27.53
N PRO A 114 -10.69 -7.99 -28.18
CA PRO A 114 -11.91 -7.18 -28.14
C PRO A 114 -12.46 -7.01 -26.71
N GLU A 115 -12.25 -8.00 -25.84
CA GLU A 115 -12.67 -7.96 -24.43
C GLU A 115 -11.92 -6.90 -23.61
N LEU A 116 -10.76 -6.44 -24.08
CA LEU A 116 -9.88 -5.50 -23.41
C LEU A 116 -9.82 -4.13 -24.10
N GLN A 117 -10.74 -3.85 -25.03
CA GLN A 117 -10.73 -2.58 -25.78
C GLN A 117 -10.84 -1.34 -24.88
N GLY A 118 -11.50 -1.46 -23.71
CA GLY A 118 -11.58 -0.40 -22.70
C GLY A 118 -10.47 -0.43 -21.65
N SER A 119 -9.63 -1.48 -21.64
CA SER A 119 -8.62 -1.69 -20.62
C SER A 119 -7.33 -0.93 -20.92
N VAL A 120 -6.68 -0.44 -19.88
CA VAL A 120 -5.46 0.37 -19.95
C VAL A 120 -4.31 -0.36 -19.27
N MET A 121 -3.25 -0.63 -20.03
CA MET A 121 -2.05 -1.27 -19.48
C MET A 121 -1.07 -0.25 -18.92
N PHE A 122 -0.54 -0.54 -17.72
CA PHE A 122 0.54 0.21 -17.06
C PHE A 122 1.88 -0.50 -17.26
N GLY A 123 2.90 0.27 -17.64
CA GLY A 123 4.26 -0.25 -17.81
C GLY A 123 5.03 -0.25 -16.49
N ALA A 124 5.62 -1.39 -16.12
CA ALA A 124 6.44 -1.50 -14.91
C ALA A 124 7.87 -1.00 -15.16
N ILE A 125 8.36 -0.15 -14.26
CA ILE A 125 9.72 0.37 -14.25
C ILE A 125 10.57 -0.50 -13.33
N GLU A 126 11.52 -1.22 -13.91
CA GLU A 126 12.40 -2.15 -13.22
C GLU A 126 13.85 -1.64 -13.15
N GLY A 127 14.76 -2.48 -12.67
CA GLY A 127 16.19 -2.22 -12.65
C GLY A 127 16.83 -2.31 -11.25
N GLY A 128 16.04 -2.70 -10.24
CA GLY A 128 16.49 -2.84 -8.86
C GLY A 128 17.15 -1.55 -8.34
N ASP A 129 18.28 -1.71 -7.65
CA ASP A 129 19.01 -0.61 -7.02
C ASP A 129 19.95 0.14 -8.00
N ILE A 130 19.99 -0.27 -9.27
CA ILE A 130 20.97 0.24 -10.24
C ILE A 130 20.38 1.43 -10.99
N LEU A 131 20.78 2.63 -10.61
CA LEU A 131 20.28 3.90 -11.18
C LEU A 131 20.31 3.92 -12.72
N GLU A 132 21.42 3.52 -13.35
CA GLU A 132 21.54 3.48 -14.81
C GLU A 132 20.45 2.60 -15.47
N GLU A 133 20.16 1.45 -14.88
CA GLU A 133 19.15 0.52 -15.40
C GLU A 133 17.72 1.00 -15.11
N ARG A 134 17.49 1.65 -13.96
CA ARG A 134 16.21 2.32 -13.63
C ARG A 134 15.87 3.43 -14.62
N LEU A 135 16.82 4.31 -14.92
CA LEU A 135 16.64 5.37 -15.91
C LEU A 135 16.43 4.79 -17.31
N ARG A 136 17.15 3.74 -17.68
CA ARG A 136 16.93 3.03 -18.95
C ARG A 136 15.53 2.44 -19.02
N SER A 137 15.07 1.78 -17.96
CA SER A 137 13.73 1.20 -17.90
C SER A 137 12.64 2.26 -18.04
N ALA A 138 12.78 3.39 -17.33
CA ALA A 138 11.86 4.52 -17.43
C ALA A 138 11.77 5.06 -18.88
N ARG A 139 12.91 5.42 -19.47
CA ARG A 139 13.00 5.97 -20.83
C ARG A 139 12.48 5.01 -21.89
N GLU A 140 12.82 3.73 -21.79
CA GLU A 140 12.36 2.73 -22.76
C GLU A 140 10.87 2.45 -22.63
N THR A 141 10.36 2.30 -21.41
CA THR A 141 8.94 2.04 -21.17
C THR A 141 8.08 3.23 -21.63
N ALA A 142 8.54 4.47 -21.40
CA ALA A 142 7.84 5.68 -21.83
C ALA A 142 7.68 5.82 -23.36
N LYS A 143 8.49 5.11 -24.15
CA LYS A 143 8.33 5.05 -25.62
C LYS A 143 7.14 4.21 -26.08
N ARG A 144 6.58 3.37 -25.20
CA ARG A 144 5.44 2.50 -25.51
C ARG A 144 4.11 3.21 -25.20
N PRO A 145 3.01 2.85 -25.87
CA PRO A 145 1.69 3.44 -25.63
C PRO A 145 1.01 2.89 -24.36
N VAL A 146 1.70 2.94 -23.23
CA VAL A 146 1.14 2.61 -21.91
C VAL A 146 0.32 3.78 -21.36
N GLY A 147 -0.70 3.51 -20.55
CA GLY A 147 -1.55 4.54 -19.94
C GLY A 147 -0.90 5.23 -18.74
N GLY A 148 0.06 4.57 -18.10
CA GLY A 148 0.82 5.10 -16.97
C GLY A 148 1.97 4.17 -16.60
N PHE A 149 2.63 4.49 -15.49
CA PHE A 149 3.84 3.80 -15.06
C PHE A 149 3.68 3.26 -13.65
N LEU A 150 4.17 2.04 -13.44
CA LEU A 150 4.32 1.46 -12.12
C LEU A 150 5.79 1.51 -11.71
N LEU A 151 6.08 2.11 -10.56
CA LEU A 151 7.37 2.05 -9.91
C LEU A 151 7.41 0.79 -9.02
N ASP A 152 7.96 -0.29 -9.56
CA ASP A 152 8.09 -1.59 -8.86
C ASP A 152 9.43 -1.69 -8.12
N GLY A 153 9.60 -2.65 -7.21
CA GLY A 153 10.87 -2.96 -6.54
C GLY A 153 11.29 -1.97 -5.46
N PHE A 154 10.33 -1.24 -4.86
CA PHE A 154 10.55 -0.31 -3.75
C PHE A 154 9.95 -0.79 -2.41
N GLN A 155 9.35 -1.97 -2.40
CA GLN A 155 8.80 -2.65 -1.24
C GLN A 155 9.88 -3.02 -0.19
N GLY A 156 9.48 -2.99 1.08
CA GLY A 156 10.29 -3.47 2.21
C GLY A 156 11.45 -2.56 2.64
N PHE A 157 12.26 -3.09 3.57
CA PHE A 157 13.30 -2.34 4.28
C PHE A 157 14.74 -2.63 3.80
N ALA A 158 14.92 -3.55 2.85
CA ALA A 158 16.25 -3.96 2.37
C ALA A 158 17.00 -2.80 1.67
N MET A 159 16.28 -1.96 0.94
CA MET A 159 16.84 -0.79 0.28
C MET A 159 16.97 0.38 1.28
N ALA A 160 18.17 0.92 1.42
CA ALA A 160 18.41 2.10 2.25
C ALA A 160 17.49 3.27 1.84
N LYS A 161 16.90 3.96 2.82
CA LYS A 161 15.92 5.05 2.59
C LYS A 161 16.44 6.11 1.62
N GLU A 162 17.67 6.57 1.78
CA GLU A 162 18.26 7.60 0.91
C GLU A 162 18.37 7.12 -0.55
N THR A 163 18.83 5.88 -0.76
CA THR A 163 18.90 5.25 -2.08
C THR A 163 17.51 5.13 -2.70
N LYS A 164 16.52 4.65 -1.95
CA LYS A 164 15.12 4.53 -2.38
C LYS A 164 14.58 5.85 -2.89
N LEU A 165 14.69 6.90 -2.06
CA LEU A 165 14.19 8.23 -2.38
C LEU A 165 14.92 8.87 -3.57
N LYS A 166 16.23 8.65 -3.69
CA LYS A 166 17.02 9.11 -4.85
C LYS A 166 16.59 8.43 -6.15
N LEU A 167 16.38 7.11 -6.11
CA LEU A 167 15.95 6.34 -7.29
C LEU A 167 14.55 6.77 -7.74
N ILE A 168 13.59 6.90 -6.82
CA ILE A 168 12.23 7.37 -7.12
C ILE A 168 12.29 8.73 -7.82
N ALA A 169 12.97 9.72 -7.21
CA ALA A 169 13.07 11.07 -7.78
C ALA A 169 13.76 11.09 -9.16
N SER A 170 14.78 10.25 -9.35
CA SER A 170 15.49 10.18 -10.63
C SER A 170 14.64 9.51 -11.71
N VAL A 171 13.85 8.49 -11.36
CA VAL A 171 12.95 7.80 -12.28
C VAL A 171 11.79 8.70 -12.69
N THR A 172 11.11 9.34 -11.74
CA THR A 172 9.94 10.17 -12.03
C THR A 172 10.29 11.37 -12.90
N ALA A 173 11.51 11.92 -12.77
CA ALA A 173 12.02 12.98 -13.64
C ALA A 173 12.19 12.57 -15.12
N GLU A 174 12.28 11.27 -15.43
CA GLU A 174 12.36 10.75 -16.80
C GLU A 174 10.98 10.40 -17.39
N LEU A 175 9.94 10.36 -16.56
CA LEU A 175 8.60 9.94 -16.96
C LEU A 175 7.75 11.15 -17.36
N PRO A 176 6.94 11.04 -18.43
CA PRO A 176 6.12 12.15 -18.92
C PRO A 176 5.07 12.57 -17.88
N GLU A 177 4.86 13.88 -17.76
CA GLU A 177 4.01 14.49 -16.72
C GLU A 177 2.51 14.30 -16.93
N ASP A 178 2.08 14.01 -18.15
CA ASP A 178 0.67 13.80 -18.52
C ASP A 178 0.16 12.38 -18.23
N LYS A 179 0.98 11.52 -17.61
CA LYS A 179 0.62 10.13 -17.27
C LYS A 179 0.84 9.83 -15.79
N PRO A 180 -0.07 9.07 -15.16
CA PRO A 180 0.01 8.75 -13.73
C PRO A 180 1.16 7.79 -13.40
N ARG A 181 1.70 7.93 -12.18
CA ARG A 181 2.71 7.07 -11.58
C ARG A 181 2.12 6.36 -10.35
N ILE A 182 2.00 5.04 -10.45
CA ILE A 182 1.66 4.15 -9.35
C ILE A 182 2.96 3.70 -8.67
N ILE A 183 2.98 3.57 -7.35
CA ILE A 183 4.06 2.87 -6.63
C ILE A 183 3.50 1.68 -5.85
N HIS A 184 4.23 0.56 -5.86
CA HIS A 184 3.89 -0.62 -5.08
C HIS A 184 4.68 -0.71 -3.79
N GLY A 185 4.07 -1.31 -2.77
CA GLY A 185 4.74 -1.62 -1.51
C GLY A 185 5.11 -0.42 -0.64
N VAL A 186 4.48 0.74 -0.88
CA VAL A 186 4.60 1.95 -0.04
C VAL A 186 3.21 2.35 0.46
N GLY A 187 2.95 2.15 1.75
CA GLY A 187 1.67 2.48 2.37
C GLY A 187 1.77 3.18 3.73
N LYS A 188 2.97 3.27 4.31
CA LYS A 188 3.13 3.94 5.61
C LYS A 188 3.07 5.47 5.43
N PRO A 189 2.36 6.23 6.28
CA PRO A 189 2.09 7.66 6.05
C PRO A 189 3.31 8.55 5.77
N ASP A 190 4.42 8.34 6.49
CA ASP A 190 5.66 9.11 6.29
C ASP A 190 6.34 8.80 4.94
N GLU A 191 6.29 7.54 4.49
CA GLU A 191 6.85 7.13 3.21
C GLU A 191 6.01 7.60 2.02
N VAL A 192 4.68 7.57 2.17
CA VAL A 192 3.73 8.11 1.19
C VAL A 192 4.05 9.58 0.90
N LEU A 193 4.22 10.40 1.94
CA LEU A 193 4.53 11.84 1.79
C LEU A 193 5.87 12.08 1.07
N GLU A 194 6.90 11.28 1.37
CA GLU A 194 8.19 11.38 0.67
C GLU A 194 8.07 11.01 -0.82
N CYS A 195 7.22 10.04 -1.16
CA CYS A 195 7.01 9.64 -2.55
C CYS A 195 6.18 10.68 -3.32
N ILE A 196 5.19 11.31 -2.68
CA ILE A 196 4.39 12.39 -3.28
C ILE A 196 5.26 13.56 -3.67
N GLU A 197 6.17 14.02 -2.79
CA GLU A 197 7.13 15.09 -3.10
C GLU A 197 8.04 14.76 -4.28
N ARG A 198 8.13 13.48 -4.65
CA ARG A 198 8.96 12.98 -5.75
C ARG A 198 8.15 12.61 -6.98
N GLY A 199 6.88 13.02 -7.06
CA GLY A 199 6.06 12.88 -8.27
C GLY A 199 5.39 11.52 -8.42
N VAL A 200 5.10 10.82 -7.32
CA VAL A 200 4.23 9.64 -7.31
C VAL A 200 2.79 10.06 -7.04
N ASP A 201 1.84 9.50 -7.79
CA ASP A 201 0.44 9.93 -7.81
C ASP A 201 -0.49 8.97 -7.07
N ILE A 202 -0.27 7.66 -7.21
CA ILE A 202 -1.20 6.62 -6.76
C ILE A 202 -0.47 5.58 -5.90
N PHE A 203 -1.10 5.21 -4.79
CA PHE A 203 -0.56 4.31 -3.77
C PHE A 203 -1.55 3.19 -3.48
N GLU A 204 -1.02 2.04 -3.09
CA GLU A 204 -1.80 0.95 -2.54
C GLU A 204 -2.18 1.21 -1.08
N SER A 205 -3.40 0.87 -0.69
CA SER A 205 -3.91 1.06 0.67
C SER A 205 -3.85 -0.22 1.51
N PHE A 206 -2.77 -0.99 1.42
CA PHE A 206 -2.61 -2.24 2.19
C PHE A 206 -2.20 -1.99 3.65
N PHE A 207 -1.59 -0.84 3.96
CA PHE A 207 -1.19 -0.49 5.33
C PHE A 207 -2.33 -0.52 6.36
N PRO A 208 -3.51 0.11 6.13
CA PRO A 208 -4.65 -0.01 7.05
C PRO A 208 -5.19 -1.44 7.19
N PHE A 209 -5.05 -2.28 6.16
CA PHE A 209 -5.36 -3.71 6.26
C PHE A 209 -4.38 -4.40 7.22
N GLN A 210 -3.06 -4.20 7.06
CA GLN A 210 -2.06 -4.78 7.96
C GLN A 210 -2.25 -4.34 9.42
N VAL A 211 -2.59 -3.06 9.65
CA VAL A 211 -2.94 -2.51 10.98
C VAL A 211 -4.11 -3.28 11.58
N THR A 212 -5.13 -3.58 10.78
CA THR A 212 -6.31 -4.33 11.22
C THR A 212 -5.96 -5.77 11.59
N GLU A 213 -5.18 -6.47 10.76
CA GLU A 213 -4.81 -7.87 10.98
C GLU A 213 -4.03 -8.09 12.27
N ARG A 214 -3.24 -7.10 12.71
CA ARG A 214 -2.55 -7.11 14.01
C ARG A 214 -3.38 -6.56 15.17
N GLY A 215 -4.68 -6.29 14.97
CA GLY A 215 -5.60 -5.85 16.02
C GLY A 215 -5.40 -4.41 16.49
N CYS A 216 -4.88 -3.55 15.61
CA CYS A 216 -4.59 -2.15 15.89
C CYS A 216 -5.58 -1.19 15.22
N ALA A 217 -5.63 0.04 15.73
CA ALA A 217 -6.36 1.15 15.13
C ALA A 217 -5.44 2.33 14.81
N LEU A 218 -5.55 2.89 13.61
CA LEU A 218 -4.84 4.12 13.22
C LEU A 218 -5.38 5.32 14.00
N VAL A 219 -4.48 6.11 14.59
CA VAL A 219 -4.84 7.27 15.44
C VAL A 219 -3.95 8.49 15.20
N PHE A 220 -3.05 8.44 14.22
CA PHE A 220 -2.15 9.56 13.95
C PHE A 220 -2.92 10.80 13.48
N SER A 221 -2.42 11.97 13.85
CA SER A 221 -2.96 13.25 13.42
C SER A 221 -2.43 13.63 12.04
N TYR A 222 -3.34 14.07 11.18
CA TYR A 222 -3.06 14.74 9.91
C TYR A 222 -3.69 16.14 9.85
N ASP A 223 -4.13 16.67 11.00
CA ASP A 223 -4.72 18.01 11.08
C ASP A 223 -3.65 19.09 11.26
N CYS A 224 -3.47 19.94 10.24
CA CYS A 224 -2.55 21.08 10.26
C CYS A 224 -3.12 22.32 10.96
N HIS A 225 -4.40 22.32 11.31
CA HIS A 225 -5.06 23.40 12.04
C HIS A 225 -5.62 22.85 13.35
N PRO A 226 -4.75 22.48 14.32
CA PRO A 226 -5.26 22.11 15.63
C PRO A 226 -6.02 23.30 16.19
N ASP A 227 -7.25 23.07 16.65
CA ASP A 227 -7.95 24.03 17.49
C ASP A 227 -7.00 24.42 18.64
N PRO A 228 -6.66 25.71 18.82
CA PRO A 228 -5.77 26.14 19.88
C PRO A 228 -6.25 25.70 21.27
N GLU A 229 -7.56 25.52 21.50
CA GLU A 229 -8.08 24.98 22.75
C GLU A 229 -7.81 23.47 22.91
N ALA A 230 -7.92 22.69 21.83
CA ALA A 230 -7.63 21.25 21.84
C ALA A 230 -6.13 20.95 22.00
N ALA A 231 -5.25 21.82 21.48
CA ALA A 231 -3.80 21.70 21.65
C ALA A 231 -3.35 21.88 23.12
N VAL A 232 -4.02 22.78 23.85
CA VAL A 232 -3.76 23.05 25.28
C VAL A 232 -4.26 21.89 26.16
N LEU A 233 -5.42 21.31 25.83
CA LEU A 233 -5.96 20.15 26.55
C LEU A 233 -5.06 18.90 26.44
N LYS A 234 -4.46 18.64 25.27
CA LYS A 234 -3.52 17.53 25.09
C LYS A 234 -2.20 17.71 25.87
N GLN A 235 -1.75 18.95 26.07
CA GLN A 235 -0.57 19.24 26.90
C GLN A 235 -0.86 19.07 28.40
N ASN A 236 -2.07 19.43 28.84
CA ASN A 236 -2.46 19.30 30.24
C ASN A 236 -2.83 17.85 30.62
N GLY A 237 -3.45 17.07 29.72
CA GLY A 237 -3.77 15.65 29.96
C GLY A 237 -2.53 14.76 30.07
N ALA A 238 -1.40 15.14 29.46
CA ALA A 238 -0.12 14.47 29.63
C ALA A 238 0.49 14.71 31.03
N GLN A 239 0.13 15.79 31.73
CA GLN A 239 0.60 16.06 33.10
C GLN A 239 -0.21 15.33 34.17
N ASP A 240 -1.45 14.94 33.88
CA ASP A 240 -2.30 14.22 34.84
C ASP A 240 -2.05 12.70 34.86
N LEU A 241 -1.40 12.14 33.84
CA LEU A 241 -1.03 10.71 33.77
C LEU A 241 0.22 10.35 34.60
N GLU A 242 1.03 11.33 35.04
CA GLU A 242 2.23 11.07 35.85
C GLU A 242 1.96 10.94 37.37
N LYS A 243 0.71 11.01 37.84
CA LYS A 243 0.40 11.09 39.28
C LYS A 243 -0.33 9.93 39.95
N ASN A 244 -0.61 8.84 39.24
CA ASN A 244 -1.14 7.63 39.89
C ASN A 244 -0.14 6.49 39.77
N GLY A 245 0.81 6.46 40.71
CA GLY A 245 1.62 5.27 40.96
C GLY A 245 0.73 4.16 41.51
N ALA A 246 0.39 3.20 40.65
CA ALA A 246 -0.08 1.89 41.05
C ALA A 246 1.09 0.91 40.90
N GLU A 247 1.35 0.15 41.96
CA GLU A 247 2.40 -0.86 42.03
C GLU A 247 2.25 -1.87 40.88
N GLU A 248 3.27 -1.96 40.04
CA GLU A 248 3.33 -2.85 38.89
C GLU A 248 3.53 -4.30 39.37
N ASP A 249 2.48 -5.11 39.25
CA ASP A 249 2.62 -6.57 39.26
C ASP A 249 3.25 -6.97 37.92
N GLN A 250 4.52 -7.36 37.97
CA GLN A 250 5.32 -7.79 36.82
C GLN A 250 4.95 -9.21 36.39
N ASP A 251 3.75 -9.42 35.86
CA ASP A 251 3.45 -10.63 35.10
C ASP A 251 2.49 -10.32 33.94
N GLU A 252 2.96 -10.62 32.72
CA GLU A 252 2.35 -10.38 31.40
C GLU A 252 2.50 -8.98 30.80
N ILE A 253 3.74 -8.57 30.51
CA ILE A 253 4.00 -7.61 29.43
C ILE A 253 3.56 -8.29 28.11
N SER A 254 2.44 -7.86 27.55
CA SER A 254 2.06 -8.20 26.18
C SER A 254 3.19 -7.75 25.27
N LYS A 255 3.94 -8.69 24.70
CA LYS A 255 4.97 -8.39 23.70
C LYS A 255 4.30 -7.63 22.56
N ALA A 256 4.56 -6.32 22.47
CA ALA A 256 4.19 -5.53 21.31
C ALA A 256 4.70 -6.25 20.06
N ASP A 257 3.83 -6.40 19.06
CA ASP A 257 4.21 -6.98 17.78
C ASP A 257 5.35 -6.13 17.20
N PRO A 258 6.51 -6.72 16.84
CA PRO A 258 7.64 -5.97 16.27
C PRO A 258 7.30 -5.21 14.97
N GLU A 259 6.13 -5.45 14.37
CA GLU A 259 5.63 -4.74 13.18
C GLU A 259 4.77 -3.50 13.48
N MET A 260 4.45 -3.22 14.75
CA MET A 260 3.68 -2.04 15.11
C MET A 260 4.42 -0.73 14.83
N THR A 261 3.67 0.28 14.39
CA THR A 261 4.18 1.61 14.08
C THR A 261 3.72 2.64 15.13
N PRO A 262 4.33 3.83 15.17
CA PRO A 262 3.85 4.95 15.99
C PRO A 262 2.50 5.53 15.58
N PHE A 263 1.93 5.09 14.45
CA PHE A 263 0.70 5.66 13.90
C PHE A 263 -0.57 5.00 14.43
N GLU A 264 -0.44 3.98 15.29
CA GLU A 264 -1.52 3.10 15.69
C GLU A 264 -1.48 2.75 17.18
N ILE A 265 -2.62 2.31 17.71
CA ILE A 265 -2.77 1.79 19.07
C ILE A 265 -3.17 0.32 19.04
N PHE A 266 -2.65 -0.46 20.00
CA PHE A 266 -2.93 -1.89 20.12
C PHE A 266 -4.11 -2.16 21.05
N LEU A 267 -5.27 -2.50 20.49
CA LEU A 267 -6.52 -2.59 21.27
C LEU A 267 -6.63 -3.85 22.12
N LYS A 268 -5.73 -4.83 21.98
CA LYS A 268 -5.67 -5.99 22.90
C LYS A 268 -4.99 -5.66 24.23
N ASP A 269 -4.36 -4.49 24.35
CA ASP A 269 -3.74 -4.04 25.59
C ASP A 269 -4.81 -3.84 26.69
N LYS A 270 -4.51 -4.31 27.91
CA LYS A 270 -5.40 -4.27 29.08
C LYS A 270 -5.80 -2.85 29.45
N ARG A 271 -4.98 -1.84 29.13
CA ARG A 271 -5.33 -0.42 29.40
C ARG A 271 -6.62 0.04 28.71
N TYR A 272 -7.01 -0.62 27.63
CA TYR A 272 -8.23 -0.27 26.89
C TYR A 272 -9.48 -0.98 27.40
N GLN A 273 -9.37 -1.90 28.37
CA GLN A 273 -10.50 -2.70 28.85
C GLN A 273 -11.65 -1.87 29.42
N ASP A 274 -11.33 -0.74 30.07
CA ASP A 274 -12.27 0.19 30.70
C ASP A 274 -12.23 1.58 30.05
N ASP A 275 -11.73 1.66 28.81
CA ASP A 275 -11.67 2.90 28.05
C ASP A 275 -12.93 3.08 27.20
N PHE A 276 -13.88 3.87 27.72
CA PHE A 276 -15.17 4.09 27.07
C PHE A 276 -15.17 5.19 26.00
N GLY A 277 -14.00 5.72 25.62
CA GLY A 277 -13.90 6.67 24.50
C GLY A 277 -13.93 5.98 23.13
N PRO A 278 -14.15 6.73 22.04
CA PRO A 278 -14.02 6.21 20.67
C PRO A 278 -12.57 5.82 20.35
N LEU A 279 -12.34 5.12 19.22
CA LEU A 279 -10.97 4.80 18.77
C LEU A 279 -10.16 6.06 18.48
N LEU A 280 -10.82 7.06 17.87
CA LEU A 280 -10.23 8.37 17.59
C LEU A 280 -11.30 9.46 17.75
N GLU A 281 -11.00 10.45 18.58
CA GLU A 281 -11.87 11.61 18.77
C GLU A 281 -12.10 12.38 17.46
N GLY A 282 -13.36 12.76 17.21
CA GLY A 282 -13.76 13.46 15.99
C GLY A 282 -13.86 12.60 14.71
N CYS A 283 -13.54 11.30 14.78
CA CYS A 283 -13.68 10.41 13.63
C CYS A 283 -15.16 10.12 13.32
N THR A 284 -15.54 10.21 12.04
CA THR A 284 -16.91 9.99 11.57
C THR A 284 -17.20 8.57 11.09
N CYS A 285 -16.29 7.62 11.34
CA CYS A 285 -16.50 6.23 10.92
C CYS A 285 -17.58 5.54 11.79
N TYR A 286 -18.19 4.48 11.26
CA TYR A 286 -19.22 3.72 11.96
C TYR A 286 -18.75 3.22 13.35
N CYS A 287 -17.50 2.77 13.44
CA CYS A 287 -16.93 2.29 14.70
C CYS A 287 -16.86 3.40 15.75
N CYS A 288 -16.23 4.54 15.44
CA CYS A 288 -16.07 5.65 16.39
C CYS A 288 -17.39 6.30 16.79
N GLN A 289 -18.42 6.26 15.93
CA GLN A 289 -19.74 6.84 16.23
C GLN A 289 -20.59 5.98 17.17
N ARG A 290 -20.32 4.67 17.29
CA ARG A 290 -21.23 3.72 17.95
C ARG A 290 -20.56 2.81 18.98
N HIS A 291 -19.24 2.74 18.98
CA HIS A 291 -18.47 1.79 19.77
C HIS A 291 -17.32 2.48 20.48
N THR A 292 -16.86 1.84 21.55
CA THR A 292 -15.78 2.34 22.40
C THR A 292 -14.52 1.48 22.24
N ARG A 293 -13.38 1.98 22.68
CA ARG A 293 -12.13 1.22 22.79
C ARG A 293 -12.30 -0.04 23.64
N ALA A 294 -12.99 0.06 24.78
CA ALA A 294 -13.36 -1.06 25.64
C ALA A 294 -14.17 -2.14 24.92
N TYR A 295 -15.13 -1.74 24.09
CA TYR A 295 -15.92 -2.70 23.33
C TYR A 295 -15.08 -3.44 22.28
N VAL A 296 -14.23 -2.73 21.55
CA VAL A 296 -13.34 -3.37 20.55
C VAL A 296 -12.29 -4.24 21.23
N HIS A 297 -11.72 -3.79 22.35
CA HIS A 297 -10.84 -4.59 23.21
C HIS A 297 -11.52 -5.90 23.62
N HIS A 298 -12.75 -5.82 24.15
CA HIS A 298 -13.53 -7.00 24.52
C HIS A 298 -13.68 -7.97 23.35
N LEU A 299 -14.12 -7.50 22.17
CA LEU A 299 -14.27 -8.35 20.99
C LEU A 299 -12.95 -9.03 20.57
N LEU A 300 -11.83 -8.31 20.65
CA LEU A 300 -10.51 -8.88 20.33
C LEU A 300 -10.08 -9.95 21.34
N VAL A 301 -10.33 -9.73 22.63
CA VAL A 301 -9.98 -10.68 23.71
C VAL A 301 -10.88 -11.92 23.66
N THR A 302 -12.16 -11.76 23.32
CA THR A 302 -13.09 -12.88 23.15
C THR A 302 -12.97 -13.58 21.79
N ASN A 303 -12.03 -13.17 20.94
CA ASN A 303 -11.81 -13.71 19.59
C ASN A 303 -13.05 -13.63 18.67
N GLU A 304 -13.81 -12.54 18.76
CA GLU A 304 -14.95 -12.26 17.91
C GLU A 304 -14.52 -11.60 16.59
N LEU A 305 -14.93 -12.17 15.45
CA LEU A 305 -14.56 -11.68 14.11
C LEU A 305 -15.09 -10.27 13.82
N LEU A 306 -16.12 -9.82 14.54
CA LEU A 306 -16.66 -8.46 14.42
C LEU A 306 -15.60 -7.39 14.73
N ALA A 307 -14.60 -7.69 15.57
CA ALA A 307 -13.50 -6.78 15.86
C ALA A 307 -12.77 -6.36 14.58
N GLY A 308 -12.41 -7.33 13.74
CA GLY A 308 -11.73 -7.08 12.47
C GLY A 308 -12.56 -6.22 11.52
N VAL A 309 -13.87 -6.47 11.44
CA VAL A 309 -14.78 -5.66 10.60
C VAL A 309 -14.80 -4.20 11.05
N LEU A 310 -14.96 -3.94 12.36
CA LEU A 310 -15.00 -2.58 12.91
C LEU A 310 -13.67 -1.85 12.73
N LEU A 311 -12.55 -2.54 12.97
CA LEU A 311 -11.21 -2.00 12.77
C LEU A 311 -10.96 -1.67 11.30
N MET A 312 -11.37 -2.54 10.38
CA MET A 312 -11.20 -2.33 8.94
C MET A 312 -11.95 -1.08 8.48
N MET A 313 -13.21 -0.90 8.93
CA MET A 313 -14.00 0.29 8.65
C MET A 313 -13.32 1.57 9.16
N HIS A 314 -12.78 1.55 10.38
CA HIS A 314 -12.08 2.68 10.97
C HIS A 314 -10.77 2.99 10.24
N ASN A 315 -9.91 1.99 10.05
CA ASN A 315 -8.58 2.14 9.49
C ASN A 315 -8.63 2.63 8.04
N PHE A 316 -9.55 2.10 7.22
CA PHE A 316 -9.75 2.62 5.86
C PHE A 316 -10.30 4.04 5.86
N GLN A 317 -11.32 4.35 6.65
CA GLN A 317 -11.88 5.71 6.73
C GLN A 317 -10.79 6.72 7.14
N HIS A 318 -9.97 6.37 8.14
CA HIS A 318 -8.90 7.21 8.63
C HIS A 318 -7.82 7.42 7.55
N TYR A 319 -7.37 6.34 6.91
CA TYR A 319 -6.33 6.41 5.86
C TYR A 319 -6.80 7.18 4.61
N PHE A 320 -8.06 7.03 4.19
CA PHE A 320 -8.61 7.82 3.09
C PHE A 320 -8.79 9.30 3.44
N SER A 321 -9.14 9.59 4.69
CA SER A 321 -9.21 10.97 5.20
C SER A 321 -7.83 11.63 5.20
N PHE A 322 -6.78 10.88 5.55
CA PHE A 322 -5.39 11.33 5.40
C PHE A 322 -5.05 11.70 3.95
N PHE A 323 -5.41 10.88 2.96
CA PHE A 323 -5.21 11.23 1.55
C PHE A 323 -6.03 12.45 1.10
N SER A 324 -7.21 12.68 1.71
CA SER A 324 -7.94 13.93 1.50
C SER A 324 -7.18 15.13 2.04
N ALA A 325 -6.67 15.03 3.28
CA ALA A 325 -5.88 16.07 3.92
C ALA A 325 -4.59 16.38 3.13
N ILE A 326 -3.95 15.38 2.52
CA ILE A 326 -2.81 15.59 1.60
C ILE A 326 -3.22 16.48 0.42
N ARG A 327 -4.34 16.17 -0.25
CA ARG A 327 -4.80 16.94 -1.41
C ARG A 327 -5.17 18.38 -1.03
N ASP A 328 -5.79 18.56 0.13
CA ASP A 328 -6.10 19.90 0.64
C ASP A 328 -4.83 20.66 1.03
N ALA A 329 -3.85 20.00 1.65
CA ALA A 329 -2.55 20.60 1.97
C ALA A 329 -1.75 20.98 0.71
N LEU A 330 -1.83 20.20 -0.37
CA LEU A 330 -1.25 20.56 -1.67
C LEU A 330 -1.94 21.79 -2.27
N ARG A 331 -3.28 21.84 -2.24
CA ARG A 331 -4.07 22.99 -2.71
C ARG A 331 -3.73 24.27 -1.95
N ASP A 332 -3.54 24.16 -0.64
CA ASP A 332 -3.26 25.27 0.28
C ASP A 332 -1.76 25.62 0.40
N ASN A 333 -0.88 24.89 -0.29
CA ASN A 333 0.58 25.01 -0.16
C ASN A 333 1.10 24.83 1.29
N LYS A 334 0.51 23.87 2.02
CA LYS A 334 0.82 23.51 3.41
C LYS A 334 1.38 22.08 3.58
N LEU A 335 1.78 21.42 2.50
CA LEU A 335 2.31 20.05 2.55
C LEU A 335 3.48 19.90 3.54
N ASP A 336 4.38 20.88 3.60
CA ASP A 336 5.51 20.89 4.54
C ASP A 336 5.07 20.81 6.01
N GLN A 337 3.93 21.42 6.35
CA GLN A 337 3.39 21.41 7.71
C GLN A 337 2.83 20.03 8.05
N LEU A 338 2.05 19.45 7.12
CA LEU A 338 1.53 18.09 7.24
C LEU A 338 2.67 17.08 7.39
N LYS A 339 3.71 17.21 6.57
CA LYS A 339 4.90 16.35 6.64
C LYS A 339 5.58 16.46 7.99
N LYS A 340 5.86 17.66 8.49
CA LYS A 340 6.47 17.84 9.83
C LYS A 340 5.62 17.21 10.94
N LEU A 341 4.30 17.30 10.84
CA LEU A 341 3.38 16.68 11.81
C LEU A 341 3.45 15.16 11.78
N VAL A 342 3.33 14.54 10.60
CA VAL A 342 3.38 13.08 10.44
C VAL A 342 4.75 12.53 10.84
N PHE A 343 5.83 13.20 10.44
CA PHE A 343 7.20 12.78 10.77
C PHE A 343 7.51 12.88 12.27
N ARG A 344 6.98 13.89 12.96
CA ARG A 344 7.14 14.00 14.41
C ARG A 344 6.54 12.79 15.12
N GLN A 345 5.37 12.34 14.67
CA GLN A 345 4.71 11.15 15.22
C GLN A 345 5.48 9.88 14.88
N ALA A 346 6.05 9.77 13.68
CA ALA A 346 6.90 8.64 13.28
C ALA A 346 8.17 8.47 14.14
N LEU A 347 8.64 9.55 14.79
CA LEU A 347 9.81 9.55 15.67
C LEU A 347 9.45 9.28 17.15
N GLN A 348 8.18 9.42 17.51
CA GLN A 348 7.68 9.00 18.81
C GLN A 348 7.61 7.47 18.78
N GLY A 349 7.91 6.78 19.88
CA GLY A 349 7.71 5.33 19.94
C GLY A 349 6.23 4.97 19.71
N PRO A 350 5.88 3.68 19.57
CA PRO A 350 4.47 3.27 19.61
C PRO A 350 3.80 3.92 20.82
N ALA A 351 2.60 4.47 20.63
CA ALA A 351 1.89 5.17 21.70
C ALA A 351 1.62 4.19 22.84
N ASN A 352 2.47 4.20 23.86
CA ASN A 352 2.38 3.33 25.04
C ASN A 352 1.12 3.59 25.85
#